data_AF-A0A535GP74-F1
#
_entry.id   AF-A0A535GP74-F1
#
_cell.length_a   1.000
_cell.length_b   1.000
_cell.length_c   1.000
_cell.angle_alpha   90.00
_cell.angle_beta   90.00
_cell.angle_gamma   90.00
#
_symmetry.space_group_name_H-M   'P 1'
#
loop_
_entity.id
_entity.type
_entity.pdbx_description
1 polymer ?
#
loop_
_entity_poly.entity_id
_entity_poly.type
_entity_poly.pdbx_seq_one_letter_code
_entity_poly.pdbx_strand_id
1 'polypeptide(L)'
;MILIAALVLALAACQPGSNPRAVPSVPQIGGDLKCSTGDHAYKDPQLGWGFCYPSTWKYIERSQALDDPKGIDLTFDFTCLSSCKMSSPDATCASSPSQPQCTPGNNLFGYMIVSTYERGSSGDLAGWAATNIKPSPKLDAISWGNAVEADKMADGRLIALTPHFVVILDVRSGPLDLEGEMASRLGTWKFSL
;
A
#
# COMPACT_ATOMS: atom_id res chain seq x y z
N MET A 1 -62.86 -33.93 13.90
CA MET A 1 -62.75 -32.82 12.94
C MET A 1 -63.12 -31.53 13.67
N ILE A 2 -62.14 -30.65 13.89
CA ILE A 2 -62.19 -29.18 13.78
C ILE A 2 -60.74 -28.71 13.95
N LEU A 3 -60.37 -27.77 13.10
CA LEU A 3 -59.04 -27.29 12.73
C LEU A 3 -58.78 -25.93 13.44
N ILE A 4 -57.52 -25.46 13.45
CA ILE A 4 -57.04 -24.06 13.69
C ILE A 4 -56.70 -23.75 15.18
N ALA A 5 -55.62 -23.06 15.58
CA ALA A 5 -54.65 -22.20 14.90
C ALA A 5 -53.25 -22.26 15.58
N ALA A 6 -52.20 -22.09 14.78
CA ALA A 6 -50.86 -21.76 15.25
C ALA A 6 -50.77 -20.27 15.61
N LEU A 7 -50.14 -19.93 16.74
CA LEU A 7 -49.74 -18.56 17.06
C LEU A 7 -48.22 -18.53 17.31
N VAL A 8 -47.50 -18.01 16.31
CA VAL A 8 -46.07 -17.71 16.37
C VAL A 8 -45.92 -16.35 17.05
N LEU A 9 -45.37 -16.30 18.27
CA LEU A 9 -44.86 -15.05 18.84
C LEU A 9 -43.37 -14.93 18.53
N ALA A 10 -43.07 -14.10 17.53
CA ALA A 10 -41.73 -13.59 17.28
C ALA A 10 -41.37 -12.58 18.37
N LEU A 11 -40.53 -12.98 19.32
CA LEU A 11 -39.86 -12.04 20.22
C LEU A 11 -38.67 -11.44 19.46
N ALA A 12 -38.87 -10.20 18.99
CA ALA A 12 -37.83 -9.35 18.46
C ALA A 12 -36.81 -9.01 19.57
N ALA A 13 -35.68 -9.70 19.58
CA ALA A 13 -34.53 -9.30 20.39
C ALA A 13 -33.85 -8.10 19.72
N CYS A 14 -34.07 -6.89 20.24
CA CYS A 14 -33.18 -5.76 19.97
C CYS A 14 -31.89 -5.97 20.76
N GLN A 15 -30.89 -6.60 20.14
CA GLN A 15 -29.53 -6.55 20.69
C GLN A 15 -29.03 -5.10 20.58
N PRO A 16 -28.58 -4.46 21.67
CA PRO A 16 -27.89 -3.18 21.58
C PRO A 16 -26.68 -3.36 20.67
N GLY A 17 -26.70 -2.60 19.57
CA GLY A 17 -25.72 -2.70 18.50
C GLY A 17 -24.31 -2.51 19.03
N SER A 18 -23.58 -3.61 19.16
CA SER A 18 -22.13 -3.57 19.04
C SER A 18 -21.85 -3.14 17.61
N ASN A 19 -21.61 -1.84 17.39
CA ASN A 19 -20.84 -1.41 16.22
C ASN A 19 -19.58 -2.29 16.22
N PRO A 20 -19.39 -3.20 15.24
CA PRO A 20 -18.06 -3.74 15.05
C PRO A 20 -17.26 -2.54 14.60
N ARG A 21 -16.49 -1.94 15.52
CA ARG A 21 -15.39 -1.07 15.14
C ARG A 21 -14.64 -1.87 14.09
N ALA A 22 -14.56 -1.35 12.87
CA ALA A 22 -13.87 -2.02 11.78
C ALA A 22 -12.49 -2.43 12.31
N VAL A 23 -12.32 -3.73 12.53
CA VAL A 23 -11.08 -4.29 13.02
C VAL A 23 -10.17 -4.31 11.79
N PRO A 24 -8.93 -3.80 11.88
CA PRO A 24 -7.96 -3.97 10.80
C PRO A 24 -7.90 -5.45 10.41
N SER A 25 -8.09 -5.76 9.13
CA SER A 25 -8.16 -7.14 8.62
C SER A 25 -6.82 -7.89 8.66
N VAL A 26 -5.76 -7.28 9.20
CA VAL A 26 -4.46 -7.90 9.43
C VAL A 26 -3.90 -7.43 10.78
N PRO A 27 -3.33 -8.30 11.62
CA PRO A 27 -2.59 -7.88 12.81
C PRO A 27 -1.51 -6.87 12.43
N GLN A 28 -1.42 -5.75 13.14
CA GLN A 28 -0.33 -4.77 12.97
C GLN A 28 0.99 -5.42 13.42
N ILE A 29 1.65 -6.14 12.52
CA ILE A 29 2.97 -6.72 12.72
C ILE A 29 3.97 -5.70 12.16
N GLY A 30 4.92 -5.25 12.98
CA GLY A 30 5.89 -4.24 12.54
C GLY A 30 6.77 -3.64 13.62
N GLY A 31 7.00 -4.35 14.74
CA GLY A 31 7.83 -3.83 15.85
C GLY A 31 9.26 -3.46 15.45
N ASP A 32 9.72 -3.87 14.27
CA ASP A 32 11.02 -3.55 13.69
C ASP A 32 10.99 -2.48 12.59
N LEU A 33 9.81 -1.99 12.20
CA LEU A 33 9.66 -0.86 11.28
C LEU A 33 9.82 0.45 12.06
N LYS A 34 10.63 1.37 11.53
CA LYS A 34 10.89 2.68 12.15
C LYS A 34 9.78 3.68 11.77
N CYS A 35 8.54 3.36 12.10
CA CYS A 35 7.40 4.23 11.79
C CYS A 35 7.47 5.52 12.60
N SER A 36 7.14 6.64 11.95
CA SER A 36 7.02 7.93 12.63
C SER A 36 5.83 7.91 13.59
N THR A 37 5.84 8.78 14.59
CA THR A 37 4.68 8.96 15.47
C THR A 37 3.45 9.34 14.63
N GLY A 38 2.37 8.56 14.75
CA GLY A 38 1.15 8.77 13.97
C GLY A 38 1.11 8.03 12.63
N ASP A 39 2.12 7.22 12.31
CA ASP A 39 2.03 6.23 11.24
C ASP A 39 1.63 4.85 11.80
N HIS A 40 1.02 4.03 10.95
CA HIS A 40 0.77 2.62 11.17
C HIS A 40 1.79 1.78 10.41
N ALA A 41 2.00 0.55 10.88
CA ALA A 41 2.88 -0.43 10.24
C ALA A 41 2.07 -1.49 9.49
N TYR A 42 2.56 -1.85 8.30
CA TYR A 42 2.18 -3.05 7.57
C TYR A 42 3.40 -3.97 7.42
N LYS A 43 3.20 -5.28 7.54
CA LYS A 43 4.23 -6.28 7.24
C LYS A 43 3.59 -7.54 6.69
N ASP A 44 4.16 -8.03 5.59
CA ASP A 44 3.93 -9.38 5.09
C ASP A 44 5.17 -10.24 5.42
N PRO A 45 5.08 -11.14 6.40
CA PRO A 45 6.20 -12.02 6.75
C PRO A 45 6.44 -13.12 5.70
N GLN A 46 5.49 -13.42 4.82
CA GLN A 46 5.66 -14.42 3.75
C GLN A 46 6.42 -13.82 2.57
N LEU A 47 6.11 -12.57 2.20
CA LEU A 47 6.80 -11.85 1.13
C LEU A 47 8.06 -11.13 1.63
N GLY A 48 8.24 -11.09 2.94
CA GLY A 48 9.45 -10.62 3.58
C GLY A 48 9.65 -9.12 3.46
N TRP A 49 8.57 -8.34 3.47
CA TRP A 49 8.68 -6.88 3.48
C TRP A 49 7.57 -6.20 4.28
N GLY A 50 7.80 -4.95 4.64
CA GLY A 50 6.84 -4.11 5.34
C GLY A 50 7.16 -2.63 5.18
N PHE A 51 6.18 -1.79 5.45
CA PHE A 51 6.27 -0.33 5.30
C PHE A 51 5.39 0.39 6.31
N CYS A 52 5.66 1.67 6.52
CA CYS A 52 4.82 2.55 7.33
C CYS A 52 3.90 3.38 6.44
N TYR A 53 2.69 3.66 6.91
CA TYR A 53 1.69 4.48 6.22
C TYR A 53 0.94 5.39 7.20
N PRO A 54 0.36 6.52 6.75
CA PRO A 54 -0.39 7.42 7.64
C PRO A 54 -1.51 6.73 8.43
N SER A 55 -1.62 7.03 9.73
CA SER A 55 -2.73 6.51 10.56
C SER A 55 -4.11 7.02 10.14
N THR A 56 -4.15 8.11 9.37
CA THR A 56 -5.37 8.66 8.79
C THR A 56 -5.89 7.84 7.62
N TRP A 57 -5.22 6.76 7.23
CA TRP A 57 -5.64 5.90 6.13
C TRP A 57 -6.13 4.55 6.64
N LYS A 58 -7.09 3.99 5.89
CA LYS A 58 -7.39 2.55 5.90
C LYS A 58 -7.10 1.98 4.51
N TYR A 59 -6.90 0.68 4.42
CA TYR A 59 -6.77 0.01 3.14
C TYR A 59 -7.56 -1.30 3.10
N ILE A 60 -7.87 -1.73 1.89
CA ILE A 60 -8.26 -3.12 1.57
C ILE A 60 -7.12 -3.71 0.74
N GLU A 61 -6.70 -4.93 1.09
CA GLU A 61 -5.65 -5.66 0.38
C GLU A 61 -6.27 -6.71 -0.55
N ARG A 62 -5.69 -6.87 -1.74
CA ARG A 62 -6.03 -7.93 -2.69
C ARG A 62 -4.74 -8.54 -3.24
N SER A 63 -4.71 -9.85 -3.35
CA SER A 63 -3.57 -10.60 -3.88
C SER A 63 -3.86 -11.22 -5.25
N GLN A 64 -2.85 -11.25 -6.11
CA GLN A 64 -2.90 -11.90 -7.41
C GLN A 64 -1.57 -12.61 -7.70
N ALA A 65 -1.60 -13.92 -7.91
CA ALA A 65 -0.42 -14.66 -8.33
C ALA A 65 -0.06 -14.35 -9.79
N LEU A 66 1.24 -14.35 -10.09
CA LEU A 66 1.80 -14.13 -11.41
C LEU A 66 2.68 -15.32 -11.80
N ASP A 67 2.55 -15.78 -13.05
CA ASP A 67 3.27 -16.96 -13.55
C ASP A 67 4.57 -16.60 -14.29
N ASP A 68 4.64 -15.44 -14.94
CA ASP A 68 5.80 -15.02 -15.73
C ASP A 68 6.00 -13.48 -15.72
N PRO A 69 7.04 -12.94 -15.07
CA PRO A 69 7.90 -13.64 -14.11
C PRO A 69 7.11 -14.13 -12.90
N LYS A 70 7.54 -15.26 -12.32
CA LYS A 70 6.86 -15.86 -11.17
C LYS A 70 6.87 -14.91 -9.97
N GLY A 71 5.70 -14.65 -9.40
CA GLY A 71 5.55 -13.69 -8.33
C GLY A 71 4.13 -13.52 -7.83
N ILE A 72 3.90 -12.41 -7.13
CA ILE A 72 2.61 -12.02 -6.58
C ILE A 72 2.49 -10.50 -6.55
N ASP A 73 1.32 -10.01 -6.91
CA ASP A 73 0.93 -8.61 -6.74
C ASP A 73 0.05 -8.49 -5.49
N LEU A 74 0.45 -7.59 -4.57
CA LEU A 74 -0.43 -7.10 -3.52
C LEU A 74 -0.91 -5.69 -3.87
N THR A 75 -2.21 -5.56 -4.13
CA THR A 75 -2.87 -4.28 -4.35
C THR A 75 -3.44 -3.75 -3.04
N PHE A 76 -3.11 -2.51 -2.71
CA PHE A 76 -3.62 -1.79 -1.55
C PHE A 76 -4.51 -0.65 -2.01
N ASP A 77 -5.81 -0.80 -1.76
CA ASP A 77 -6.84 0.20 -2.04
C ASP A 77 -6.99 1.13 -0.82
N PHE A 78 -6.32 2.28 -0.82
CA PHE A 78 -6.31 3.22 0.31
C PHE A 78 -7.50 4.17 0.26
N THR A 79 -8.10 4.38 1.44
CA THR A 79 -9.09 5.43 1.68
C THR A 79 -8.60 6.32 2.81
N CYS A 80 -8.54 7.61 2.53
CA CYS A 80 -8.33 8.63 3.55
C CYS A 80 -9.54 8.74 4.48
N LEU A 81 -9.31 8.63 5.78
CA LEU A 81 -10.33 8.83 6.81
C LEU A 81 -10.50 10.29 7.20
N SER A 82 -9.39 11.05 7.26
CA SER A 82 -9.42 12.46 7.64
C SER A 82 -8.14 13.22 7.25
N SER A 83 -8.30 14.48 6.84
CA SER A 83 -7.21 15.46 6.73
C SER A 83 -6.05 15.04 5.83
N CYS A 84 -6.31 14.42 4.69
CA CYS A 84 -5.26 13.98 3.78
C CYS A 84 -4.84 15.06 2.79
N LYS A 85 -3.57 14.98 2.38
CA LYS A 85 -3.05 15.74 1.25
C LYS A 85 -3.74 15.28 -0.03
N MET A 86 -4.23 16.26 -0.79
CA MET A 86 -4.75 16.06 -2.13
C MET A 86 -3.59 16.19 -3.11
N SER A 87 -3.52 15.28 -4.07
CA SER A 87 -2.61 15.36 -5.21
C SER A 87 -3.05 16.53 -6.07
N SER A 88 -2.26 17.59 -6.11
CA SER A 88 -2.60 18.76 -6.91
C SER A 88 -2.31 18.49 -8.39
N PRO A 89 -3.27 18.71 -9.30
CA PRO A 89 -2.97 18.71 -10.73
C PRO A 89 -2.19 19.97 -11.16
N ASP A 90 -2.17 21.01 -10.33
CA ASP A 90 -1.49 22.29 -10.62
C ASP A 90 -0.46 22.64 -9.55
N ALA A 91 0.68 23.17 -9.96
CA ALA A 91 1.73 23.73 -9.10
C ALA A 91 1.30 24.98 -8.30
N THR A 92 0.01 25.13 -7.98
CA THR A 92 -0.61 26.25 -7.26
C THR A 92 -0.83 25.98 -5.77
N CYS A 93 -0.55 24.77 -5.27
CA CYS A 93 -0.36 24.53 -3.83
C CYS A 93 1.06 24.95 -3.38
N ALA A 94 1.71 25.87 -4.08
CA ALA A 94 3.01 26.39 -3.67
C ALA A 94 2.82 27.20 -2.37
N SER A 95 3.73 26.98 -1.43
CA SER A 95 3.85 27.64 -0.14
C SER A 95 4.15 29.14 -0.30
N SER A 96 3.18 29.89 -0.81
CA SER A 96 3.13 31.34 -0.75
C SER A 96 2.05 31.73 0.26
N PRO A 97 2.29 32.73 1.14
CA PRO A 97 1.33 33.14 2.17
C PRO A 97 0.01 33.70 1.61
N SER A 98 -0.13 33.81 0.29
CA SER A 98 -1.28 34.36 -0.42
C SER A 98 -1.99 33.39 -1.38
N GLN A 99 -1.60 32.10 -1.47
CA GLN A 99 -2.32 31.11 -2.27
C GLN A 99 -3.24 30.25 -1.40
N PRO A 100 -4.43 29.84 -1.93
CA PRO A 100 -5.36 29.01 -1.17
C PRO A 100 -4.70 27.68 -0.82
N GLN A 101 -4.53 27.43 0.48
CA GLN A 101 -4.06 26.14 0.97
C GLN A 101 -5.02 25.05 0.50
N CYS A 102 -4.48 24.05 -0.18
CA CYS A 102 -5.23 22.90 -0.64
C CYS A 102 -5.89 22.25 0.58
N THR A 103 -7.22 22.36 0.64
CA THR A 103 -7.98 22.00 1.84
C THR A 103 -7.84 20.49 2.05
N PRO A 104 -7.46 20.04 3.25
CA PRO A 104 -7.34 18.62 3.54
C PRO A 104 -8.65 17.89 3.19
N GLY A 105 -8.55 16.83 2.40
CA GLY A 105 -9.69 16.05 1.94
C GLY A 105 -9.99 14.86 2.84
N ASN A 106 -11.26 14.47 2.91
CA ASN A 106 -11.71 13.23 3.53
C ASN A 106 -12.23 12.28 2.45
N ASN A 107 -12.14 10.97 2.67
CA ASN A 107 -12.55 9.93 1.72
C ASN A 107 -11.86 9.99 0.35
N LEU A 108 -10.69 10.64 0.28
CA LEU A 108 -9.82 10.56 -0.91
C LEU A 108 -9.34 9.13 -1.12
N PHE A 109 -9.29 8.71 -2.37
CA PHE A 109 -8.90 7.37 -2.77
C PHE A 109 -7.57 7.41 -3.53
N GLY A 110 -6.77 6.37 -3.34
CA GLY A 110 -5.60 6.06 -4.13
C GLY A 110 -5.31 4.57 -3.99
N TYR A 111 -4.57 4.00 -4.94
CA TYR A 111 -4.14 2.62 -4.81
C TYR A 111 -2.69 2.48 -5.23
N MET A 112 -2.01 1.52 -4.58
CA MET A 112 -0.67 1.12 -4.96
C MET A 112 -0.61 -0.39 -5.13
N ILE A 113 0.32 -0.85 -5.95
CA ILE A 113 0.61 -2.26 -6.17
C ILE A 113 2.04 -2.50 -5.74
N VAL A 114 2.24 -3.53 -4.91
CA VAL A 114 3.56 -4.05 -4.56
C VAL A 114 3.70 -5.41 -5.21
N SER A 115 4.43 -5.45 -6.32
CA SER A 115 4.74 -6.69 -7.03
C SER A 115 6.00 -7.30 -6.43
N THR A 116 5.93 -8.58 -6.05
CA THR A 116 7.04 -9.33 -5.49
C THR A 116 7.35 -10.50 -6.40
N TYR A 117 8.52 -10.48 -7.03
CA TYR A 117 8.96 -11.50 -7.98
C TYR A 117 10.11 -12.32 -7.43
N GLU A 118 10.19 -13.57 -7.84
CA GLU A 118 11.37 -14.39 -7.58
C GLU A 118 12.61 -13.73 -8.19
N ARG A 119 13.65 -13.54 -7.36
CA ARG A 119 14.95 -13.03 -7.82
C ARG A 119 15.66 -14.01 -8.76
N GLY A 120 15.45 -15.32 -8.54
CA GLY A 120 16.15 -16.38 -9.25
C GLY A 120 17.66 -16.31 -9.03
N SER A 121 18.43 -16.52 -10.10
CA SER A 121 19.91 -16.45 -10.10
C SER A 121 20.47 -15.04 -10.36
N SER A 122 19.63 -14.01 -10.41
CA SER A 122 20.08 -12.66 -10.75
C SER A 122 20.99 -12.09 -9.67
N GLY A 123 22.22 -11.72 -10.05
CA GLY A 123 23.22 -11.15 -9.15
C GLY A 123 22.90 -9.72 -8.74
N ASP A 124 22.34 -8.94 -9.67
CA ASP A 124 22.05 -7.51 -9.56
C ASP A 124 20.66 -7.19 -10.15
N LEU A 125 20.18 -5.97 -9.91
CA LEU A 125 18.86 -5.51 -10.31
C LEU A 125 18.80 -5.26 -11.82
N ALA A 126 19.87 -4.76 -12.42
CA ALA A 126 19.97 -4.51 -13.85
C ALA A 126 19.83 -5.81 -14.68
N GLY A 127 20.49 -6.89 -14.26
CA GLY A 127 20.41 -8.21 -14.89
C GLY A 127 19.02 -8.84 -14.75
N TRP A 128 18.40 -8.72 -13.58
CA TRP A 128 17.02 -9.16 -13.40
C TRP A 128 16.06 -8.39 -14.31
N ALA A 129 16.15 -7.05 -14.33
CA ALA A 129 15.27 -6.19 -15.12
C ALA A 129 15.47 -6.41 -16.63
N ALA A 130 16.70 -6.55 -17.10
CA ALA A 130 17.00 -6.84 -18.50
C ALA A 130 16.41 -8.19 -18.96
N THR A 131 16.26 -9.15 -18.05
CA THR A 131 15.65 -10.45 -18.33
C THR A 131 14.13 -10.37 -18.37
N ASN A 132 13.52 -9.76 -17.36
CA ASN A 132 12.08 -9.88 -17.08
C ASN A 132 11.23 -8.69 -17.55
N ILE A 133 11.82 -7.53 -17.83
CA ILE A 133 11.09 -6.31 -18.24
C ILE A 133 11.47 -5.97 -19.68
N LYS A 134 10.45 -5.86 -20.55
CA LYS A 134 10.62 -5.55 -21.98
C LYS A 134 9.80 -4.31 -22.37
N PRO A 135 10.41 -3.31 -23.03
CA PRO A 135 11.85 -3.15 -23.27
C PRO A 135 12.64 -2.98 -21.95
N SER A 136 13.95 -3.23 -21.97
CA SER A 136 14.79 -3.04 -20.78
C SER A 136 14.65 -1.60 -20.26
N PRO A 137 14.29 -1.39 -18.99
CA PRO A 137 14.05 -0.07 -18.46
C PRO A 137 15.36 0.69 -18.23
N LYS A 138 15.30 2.02 -18.32
CA LYS A 138 16.32 2.88 -17.72
C LYS A 138 16.13 2.85 -16.20
N LEU A 139 17.22 2.65 -15.48
CA LEU A 139 17.27 2.55 -14.02
C LEU A 139 18.08 3.71 -13.45
N ASP A 140 17.46 4.51 -12.59
CA ASP A 140 18.09 5.64 -11.91
C ASP A 140 18.16 5.34 -10.40
N ALA A 141 19.38 5.19 -9.86
CA ALA A 141 19.60 4.74 -8.49
C ALA A 141 18.95 5.61 -7.41
N ILE A 142 18.34 4.95 -6.42
CA ILE A 142 17.69 5.58 -5.26
C ILE A 142 18.07 4.85 -3.97
N SER A 143 17.67 5.41 -2.83
CA SER A 143 17.68 4.71 -1.55
C SER A 143 16.26 4.29 -1.18
N TRP A 144 16.06 2.99 -0.92
CA TRP A 144 14.77 2.44 -0.52
C TRP A 144 14.95 1.43 0.62
N GLY A 145 14.55 1.84 1.83
CA GLY A 145 14.63 1.00 3.03
C GLY A 145 16.04 0.44 3.25
N ASN A 146 16.10 -0.88 3.38
CA ASN A 146 17.34 -1.67 3.44
C ASN A 146 17.51 -2.60 2.22
N ALA A 147 17.02 -2.20 1.04
CA ALA A 147 17.23 -2.95 -0.19
C ALA A 147 18.74 -3.11 -0.50
N VAL A 148 19.09 -4.17 -1.23
CA VAL A 148 20.47 -4.40 -1.70
C VAL A 148 20.80 -3.39 -2.80
N GLU A 149 19.89 -3.27 -3.76
CA GLU A 149 19.91 -2.27 -4.84
C GLU A 149 18.49 -1.73 -4.98
N ALA A 150 18.36 -0.46 -5.32
CA ALA A 150 17.05 0.13 -5.61
C ALA A 150 17.20 1.22 -6.65
N ASP A 151 16.30 1.21 -7.62
CA ASP A 151 16.25 2.15 -8.73
C ASP A 151 14.84 2.68 -8.93
N LYS A 152 14.74 3.87 -9.53
CA LYS A 152 13.51 4.39 -10.13
C LYS A 152 13.53 4.12 -11.63
N MET A 153 12.42 3.58 -12.14
CA MET A 153 12.20 3.36 -13.56
C MET A 153 11.67 4.64 -14.24
N ALA A 154 11.85 4.72 -15.56
CA ALA A 154 11.40 5.87 -16.36
C ALA A 154 9.87 6.11 -16.31
N ASP A 155 9.07 5.09 -16.01
CA ASP A 155 7.62 5.18 -15.84
C ASP A 155 7.19 5.62 -14.43
N GLY A 156 8.15 5.91 -13.55
CA GLY A 156 7.91 6.38 -12.19
C GLY A 156 7.88 5.28 -11.13
N ARG A 157 7.75 4.00 -11.53
CA ARG A 157 7.76 2.87 -10.60
C ARG A 157 9.12 2.73 -9.92
N LEU A 158 9.11 2.26 -8.69
CA LEU A 158 10.34 1.96 -7.95
C LEU A 158 10.58 0.46 -8.00
N ILE A 159 11.83 0.05 -8.10
CA ILE A 159 12.23 -1.36 -8.15
C ILE A 159 13.39 -1.58 -7.18
N ALA A 160 13.33 -2.66 -6.41
CA ALA A 160 14.34 -3.01 -5.42
C ALA A 160 14.73 -4.47 -5.54
N LEU A 161 16.03 -4.74 -5.50
CA LEU A 161 16.59 -6.05 -5.28
C LEU A 161 16.68 -6.29 -3.77
N THR A 162 16.10 -7.39 -3.31
CA THR A 162 16.22 -7.86 -1.94
C THR A 162 17.03 -9.16 -1.92
N PRO A 163 17.36 -9.71 -0.73
CA PRO A 163 18.05 -11.00 -0.65
C PRO A 163 17.33 -12.13 -1.41
N HIS A 164 16.00 -12.11 -1.47
CA HIS A 164 15.20 -13.21 -2.01
C HIS A 164 14.33 -12.84 -3.22
N PHE A 165 13.96 -11.57 -3.33
CA PHE A 165 12.96 -11.12 -4.29
C PHE A 165 13.42 -9.88 -5.05
N VAL A 166 12.72 -9.60 -6.14
CA VAL A 166 12.65 -8.25 -6.71
C VAL A 166 11.28 -7.68 -6.39
N VAL A 167 11.27 -6.50 -5.78
CA VAL A 167 10.04 -5.81 -5.36
C VAL A 167 9.85 -4.59 -6.24
N ILE A 168 8.69 -4.44 -6.86
CA ILE A 168 8.30 -3.26 -7.62
C ILE A 168 7.15 -2.56 -6.90
N LEU A 169 7.32 -1.27 -6.61
CA LEU A 169 6.28 -0.41 -6.09
C LEU A 169 5.73 0.45 -7.23
N ASP A 170 4.45 0.29 -7.51
CA ASP A 170 3.68 1.09 -8.45
C ASP A 170 2.64 1.90 -7.67
N VAL A 171 2.89 3.19 -7.53
CA VAL A 171 1.94 4.12 -6.91
C VAL A 171 1.20 4.85 -8.02
N ARG A 172 -0.12 4.66 -8.06
CA ARG A 172 -0.95 5.23 -9.10
C ARG A 172 -1.47 6.59 -8.65
N SER A 173 -1.42 7.56 -9.56
CA SER A 173 -2.01 8.87 -9.34
C SER A 173 -3.51 8.75 -9.09
N GLY A 174 -3.99 9.35 -8.01
CA GLY A 174 -5.42 9.48 -7.69
C GLY A 174 -5.68 10.83 -7.05
N PRO A 175 -6.88 11.07 -6.46
CA PRO A 175 -7.16 12.26 -5.65
C PRO A 175 -6.38 12.31 -4.32
N LEU A 176 -5.98 11.16 -3.79
CA LEU A 176 -5.08 11.07 -2.64
C LEU A 176 -3.63 11.23 -3.09
N ASP A 177 -2.84 12.08 -2.43
CA ASP A 177 -1.39 12.21 -2.66
C ASP A 177 -0.62 10.99 -2.10
N LEU A 178 -0.89 9.83 -2.71
CA LEU A 178 -0.32 8.56 -2.32
C LEU A 178 1.18 8.52 -2.68
N GLU A 179 1.55 9.08 -3.83
CA GLU A 179 2.94 9.12 -4.28
C GLU A 179 3.81 9.95 -3.32
N GLY A 180 3.39 11.18 -2.99
CA GLY A 180 4.14 12.05 -2.09
C GLY A 180 4.29 11.45 -0.69
N GLU A 181 3.21 10.93 -0.12
CA GLU A 181 3.21 10.33 1.23
C GLU A 181 4.01 9.02 1.30
N MET A 182 3.97 8.19 0.26
CA MET A 182 4.76 6.94 0.23
C MET A 182 6.23 7.22 -0.09
N ALA A 183 6.52 8.18 -0.98
CA ALA A 183 7.89 8.60 -1.30
C ALA A 183 8.63 9.14 -0.06
N SER A 184 7.95 9.93 0.79
CA SER A 184 8.55 10.43 2.04
C SER A 184 8.83 9.32 3.07
N ARG A 185 8.31 8.10 2.85
CA ARG A 185 8.42 6.96 3.74
C ARG A 185 9.26 5.82 3.19
N LEU A 186 9.96 6.00 2.05
CA LEU A 186 10.82 4.95 1.49
C LEU A 186 11.86 4.43 2.50
N GLY A 187 12.42 5.32 3.33
CA GLY A 187 13.38 4.91 4.39
C GLY A 187 12.79 4.07 5.52
N THR A 188 11.46 3.97 5.62
CA THR A 188 10.77 3.13 6.63
C THR A 188 10.53 1.71 6.15
N TRP A 189 10.70 1.44 4.85
CA TRP A 189 10.55 0.11 4.30
C TRP A 189 11.61 -0.82 4.87
N LYS A 190 11.21 -2.06 5.12
CA LYS A 190 12.12 -3.12 5.51
C LYS A 190 11.87 -4.35 4.68
N PHE A 191 12.91 -4.86 4.07
CA PHE A 191 13.00 -6.14 3.39
C PHE A 191 13.74 -7.09 4.33
N SER A 192 13.06 -8.13 4.80
CA SER A 192 13.69 -9.15 5.63
C SER A 192 14.65 -10.00 4.79
N LEU A 193 15.78 -10.31 5.44
CA LEU A 193 16.78 -11.26 4.96
C LEU A 193 16.24 -12.68 4.91
#